data_AF-A0A955Z1X4-F1
#
_entry.id   AF-A0A955Z1X4-F1
#
_cell.length_a   1.000
_cell.length_b   1.000
_cell.length_c   1.000
_cell.angle_alpha   90.00
_cell.angle_beta   90.00
_cell.angle_gamma   90.00
#
_symmetry.space_group_name_H-M   'P 1'
#
loop_
_entity.id
_entity.type
_entity.pdbx_description
1 polymer ?
#
loop_
_entity_poly.entity_id
_entity_poly.type
_entity_poly.pdbx_seq_one_letter_code
_entity_poly.pdbx_strand_id
1 'polypeptide(L)'
;MSSANLPIKELGEYPLTGEGSTFKSITEAVCRVTENKAPRGWWIAFLIAASFTGILGLAVGFLFWTGVGVWGNNAPVYWAWDITNFV
;
A
#
# COMPACT_ATOMS: atom_id res chain seq x y z
N MET A 1 30.38 14.80 8.25
CA MET A 1 30.21 13.36 7.93
C MET A 1 31.59 12.78 7.77
N SER A 2 31.88 11.65 8.43
CA SER A 2 33.15 10.94 8.20
C SER A 2 33.20 10.42 6.76
N SER A 3 34.37 10.51 6.11
CA SER A 3 34.62 10.01 4.76
C SER A 3 34.30 8.53 4.58
N ALA A 4 34.20 7.77 5.66
CA ALA A 4 33.86 6.34 5.68
C ALA A 4 32.39 6.02 5.33
N ASN A 5 31.49 7.01 5.23
CA ASN A 5 30.07 6.79 4.89
C ASN A 5 29.72 7.28 3.47
N LEU A 6 30.73 7.63 2.66
CA LEU A 6 30.52 8.04 1.29
C LEU A 6 30.65 6.82 0.37
N PRO A 7 29.80 6.71 -0.66
CA PRO A 7 29.85 5.60 -1.60
C PRO A 7 31.21 5.59 -2.31
N ILE A 8 31.77 4.38 -2.45
CA ILE A 8 33.00 4.14 -3.19
C ILE A 8 32.66 4.20 -4.68
N LYS A 9 32.80 5.38 -5.28
CA LYS A 9 32.49 5.62 -6.69
C LYS A 9 33.22 4.67 -7.65
N GLU A 10 34.40 4.20 -7.27
CA GLU A 10 35.21 3.27 -8.06
C GLU A 10 34.58 1.87 -8.19
N LEU A 11 33.72 1.48 -7.23
CA LEU A 11 32.94 0.23 -7.28
C LEU A 11 31.58 0.40 -7.95
N GLY A 12 31.30 1.59 -8.52
CA GLY A 12 29.98 1.91 -9.07
C GLY A 12 28.91 2.17 -8.02
N GLU A 13 29.30 2.38 -6.76
CA GLU A 13 28.36 2.70 -5.69
C GLU A 13 27.80 4.11 -5.86
N TYR A 14 26.48 4.22 -5.68
CA TYR A 14 25.77 5.49 -5.63
C TYR A 14 25.01 5.61 -4.31
N PRO A 15 24.82 6.82 -3.78
CA PRO A 15 24.10 7.01 -2.54
C PRO A 15 22.61 6.70 -2.73
N LEU A 16 22.03 5.92 -1.81
CA LEU A 16 20.58 5.62 -1.79
C LEU A 16 19.75 6.76 -1.18
N THR A 17 20.41 7.72 -0.54
CA THR A 17 19.80 8.90 0.06
C THR A 17 20.14 10.14 -0.75
N GLY A 18 19.31 11.18 -0.61
CA GLY A 18 19.56 12.47 -1.25
C GLY A 18 20.89 13.07 -0.77
N GLU A 19 21.55 13.83 -1.64
CA GLU A 19 22.79 14.52 -1.29
C GLU A 19 22.59 15.40 -0.04
N GLY A 20 23.59 15.41 0.86
CA GLY A 20 23.54 16.18 2.10
C GLY A 20 22.68 15.59 3.22
N SER A 21 22.14 14.37 3.08
CA SER A 21 21.33 13.70 4.11
C SER A 21 22.12 13.41 5.39
N THR A 22 21.84 14.15 6.47
CA THR A 22 22.40 13.93 7.82
C THR A 22 21.52 13.00 8.66
N PHE A 23 22.06 12.41 9.73
CA PHE A 23 21.25 11.63 10.69
C PHE A 23 20.06 12.43 11.23
N LYS A 24 20.29 13.70 11.61
CA LYS A 24 19.23 14.59 12.08
C LYS A 24 18.14 14.78 11.02
N SER A 25 18.50 15.05 9.77
CA SER A 25 17.50 15.24 8.70
C SER A 25 16.69 13.99 8.40
N ILE A 26 17.28 12.79 8.57
CA ILE A 26 16.53 11.53 8.43
C ILE A 26 15.53 11.36 9.57
N THR A 27 15.95 11.61 10.81
CA THR A 27 15.05 11.58 11.97
C THR A 27 13.87 12.53 11.77
N GLU A 28 14.14 13.79 11.41
CA GLU A 28 13.09 14.79 11.13
C GLU A 28 12.16 14.38 9.98
N ALA A 29 12.68 13.76 8.92
CA ALA A 29 11.86 13.34 7.79
C ALA A 29 10.89 12.21 8.14
N VAL A 30 11.34 11.23 8.94
CA VAL A 30 10.55 10.06 9.33
C VAL A 30 9.56 10.41 10.44
N CYS A 31 10.04 11.01 11.53
CA CYS A 31 9.22 11.34 12.71
C CYS A 31 8.07 12.29 12.37
N ARG A 32 8.29 13.24 11.45
CA ARG A 32 7.28 14.20 11.01
C ARG A 32 6.00 13.55 10.47
N VAL A 33 6.09 12.34 9.91
CA VAL A 33 4.90 11.61 9.39
C VAL A 33 3.92 11.28 10.52
N THR A 34 4.42 10.92 11.70
CA THR A 34 3.61 10.51 12.85
C THR A 34 3.35 11.65 13.84
N GLU A 35 4.26 12.61 13.96
CA GLU A 35 4.14 13.73 14.90
C GLU A 35 3.16 14.81 14.42
N ASN A 36 3.03 14.97 13.10
CA ASN A 36 2.06 15.89 12.54
C ASN A 36 0.67 15.28 12.45
N LYS A 37 -0.35 16.14 12.54
CA LYS A 37 -1.73 15.74 12.26
C LYS A 37 -1.85 15.25 10.82
N ALA A 38 -2.60 14.17 10.63
CA ALA A 38 -2.89 13.63 9.31
C ALA A 38 -3.51 14.72 8.40
N PRO A 39 -2.94 14.97 7.20
CA PRO A 39 -3.45 16.01 6.31
C PRO A 39 -4.84 15.64 5.79
N ARG A 40 -5.60 16.63 5.32
CA ARG A 40 -6.96 16.42 4.79
C ARG A 40 -7.01 15.37 3.68
N GLY A 41 -6.00 15.35 2.80
CA GLY A 41 -5.90 14.36 1.72
C GLY A 41 -5.81 12.91 2.23
N TRP A 42 -5.15 12.68 3.37
CA TRP A 42 -5.07 11.36 4.00
C TRP A 42 -6.46 10.88 4.44
N TRP A 43 -7.25 11.74 5.08
CA TRP A 43 -8.62 11.41 5.49
C TRP A 43 -9.55 11.14 4.31
N ILE A 44 -9.44 11.92 3.23
CA ILE A 44 -10.22 11.70 2.01
C ILE A 44 -9.90 10.31 1.43
N ALA A 45 -8.61 9.99 1.26
CA ALA A 45 -8.19 8.69 0.74
C ALA A 45 -8.62 7.55 1.67
N PHE A 46 -8.45 7.71 2.98
CA PHE A 46 -8.84 6.72 3.98
C PHE A 46 -10.35 6.43 3.96
N LEU A 47 -11.19 7.47 3.90
CA LEU A 47 -12.65 7.30 3.88
C LEU A 47 -13.13 6.65 2.58
N ILE A 48 -12.51 6.97 1.45
CA ILE A 48 -12.78 6.30 0.17
C ILE A 48 -12.38 4.82 0.26
N ALA A 49 -11.17 4.51 0.75
CA ALA A 49 -10.74 3.12 0.92
C ALA A 49 -11.67 2.35 1.89
N ALA A 50 -12.04 2.97 3.01
CA ALA A 50 -12.95 2.39 3.99
C ALA A 50 -14.35 2.13 3.43
N SER A 51 -14.87 3.01 2.55
CA SER A 51 -16.18 2.79 1.91
C SER A 51 -16.14 1.61 0.94
N PHE A 52 -15.10 1.47 0.13
CA PHE A 52 -14.91 0.29 -0.73
C PHE A 52 -14.72 -1.00 0.07
N THR A 53 -13.99 -0.96 1.19
CA THR A 53 -13.90 -2.09 2.13
C THR A 53 -15.28 -2.44 2.70
N GLY A 54 -16.11 -1.44 3.01
CA GLY A 54 -17.50 -1.65 3.44
C GLY A 54 -18.35 -2.34 2.36
N ILE A 55 -18.22 -1.91 1.10
CA ILE A 55 -18.88 -2.54 -0.04
C ILE A 55 -18.42 -3.99 -0.22
N LEU A 56 -17.12 -4.26 -0.08
CA LEU A 56 -16.58 -5.62 -0.11
C LEU A 56 -17.20 -6.49 1.00
N GLY A 57 -17.25 -5.99 2.24
CA GLY A 57 -17.86 -6.70 3.35
C GLY A 57 -19.34 -7.03 3.11
N LEU A 58 -20.10 -6.07 2.56
CA LEU A 58 -21.49 -6.29 2.16
C LEU A 58 -21.63 -7.32 1.03
N ALA A 59 -20.77 -7.26 0.01
CA ALA A 59 -20.76 -8.20 -1.10
C ALA A 59 -20.43 -9.63 -0.63
N VAL A 60 -19.47 -9.79 0.28
CA VAL A 60 -19.13 -11.09 0.90
C VAL A 60 -20.28 -11.60 1.77
N GLY A 61 -20.91 -10.74 2.57
CA GLY A 61 -22.09 -11.12 3.34
C GLY A 61 -23.25 -11.57 2.45
N PHE A 62 -23.49 -10.85 1.36
CA PHE A 62 -24.50 -11.22 0.36
C PHE A 62 -24.18 -12.54 -0.33
N LEU A 63 -22.91 -12.79 -0.66
CA LEU A 63 -22.43 -14.06 -1.21
C LEU A 63 -22.74 -15.24 -0.29
N PHE A 64 -22.46 -15.12 1.02
CA PHE A 64 -22.79 -16.18 1.97
C PHE A 64 -24.30 -16.39 2.11
N TRP A 65 -25.09 -15.31 2.04
CA TRP A 65 -26.54 -15.37 2.16
C TRP A 65 -27.24 -16.01 0.94
N THR A 66 -26.77 -15.70 -0.27
CA THR A 66 -27.41 -16.10 -1.53
C THR A 66 -26.73 -17.28 -2.24
N GLY A 67 -25.48 -17.58 -1.89
CA GLY A 67 -24.67 -18.64 -2.47
C GLY A 67 -23.82 -18.18 -3.67
N VAL A 68 -22.86 -19.03 -4.05
CA VAL A 68 -21.82 -18.73 -5.07
C VAL A 68 -22.38 -18.48 -6.48
N GLY A 69 -23.62 -18.91 -6.76
CA GLY A 69 -24.25 -18.71 -8.07
C GLY A 69 -24.36 -17.24 -8.49
N VAL A 70 -24.35 -16.29 -7.55
CA VAL A 70 -24.39 -14.84 -7.84
C VAL A 70 -23.15 -14.31 -8.55
N TRP A 71 -22.04 -15.07 -8.56
CA TRP A 71 -20.83 -14.70 -9.29
C TRP A 71 -20.94 -14.89 -10.80
N GLY A 72 -21.94 -15.65 -11.27
CA GLY A 72 -22.15 -15.87 -12.71
C GLY A 72 -21.13 -16.84 -13.34
N ASN A 73 -20.42 -17.61 -12.51
CA ASN A 73 -19.62 -18.75 -12.99
C ASN A 73 -20.56 -19.74 -13.68
N ASN A 74 -20.15 -20.27 -14.84
CA ASN A 74 -21.01 -21.12 -15.67
C ASN A 74 -20.26 -22.39 -16.09
N ALA A 75 -20.96 -23.51 -16.24
CA ALA A 75 -20.34 -24.74 -16.71
C ALA A 75 -19.81 -24.56 -18.16
N PRO A 76 -18.57 -24.97 -18.47
CA PRO A 76 -17.58 -25.65 -17.62
C PRO A 76 -16.59 -24.70 -16.88
N VAL A 77 -16.70 -23.39 -17.05
CA VAL A 77 -15.86 -22.36 -16.40
C VAL A 77 -16.38 -22.04 -15.00
N TYR A 78 -16.06 -22.92 -14.05
CA TYR A 78 -16.48 -22.75 -12.66
C TYR A 78 -15.66 -21.73 -11.89
N TRP A 79 -14.47 -21.36 -12.38
CA TRP A 79 -13.54 -20.43 -11.74
C TRP A 79 -13.26 -19.28 -12.71
N ALA A 80 -13.52 -18.05 -12.27
CA ALA A 80 -13.40 -16.85 -13.07
C ALA A 80 -12.72 -15.76 -12.23
N TRP A 81 -13.40 -14.65 -11.96
CA TRP A 81 -12.83 -13.50 -11.24
C TRP A 81 -12.39 -13.79 -9.81
N ASP A 82 -13.02 -14.77 -9.17
CA ASP A 82 -12.72 -15.23 -7.83
C ASP A 82 -11.31 -15.83 -7.69
N ILE A 83 -10.86 -16.62 -8.67
CA ILE A 83 -9.50 -17.17 -8.66
C ILE A 83 -8.49 -16.19 -9.26
N THR A 84 -8.84 -15.45 -10.31
CA THR A 84 -7.87 -14.57 -11.01
C THR A 84 -7.43 -13.39 -10.16
N ASN A 85 -8.22 -12.97 -9.18
CA ASN A 85 -7.83 -11.93 -8.23
C ASN A 85 -7.07 -12.50 -7.02
N PHE A 86 -7.08 -13.82 -6.83
CA PHE A 86 -6.39 -14.50 -5.73
C PHE A 86 -4.95 -14.91 -6.10
N VAL A 87 -4.72 -15.37 -7.33
CA VAL A 87 -3.40 -15.79 -7.86
C VAL A 87 -2.77 -14.73 -8.75
#